data_AF-A0A497MXK9-F1
#
_entry.id   AF-A0A497MXK9-F1
#
_cell.length_a   1.000
_cell.length_b   1.000
_cell.length_c   1.000
_cell.angle_alpha   90.00
_cell.angle_beta   90.00
_cell.angle_gamma   90.00
#
_symmetry.space_group_name_H-M   'P 1'
#
loop_
_entity.id
_entity.type
_entity.pdbx_description
1 polymer ?
#
loop_
_entity_poly.entity_id
_entity_poly.type
_entity_poly.pdbx_seq_one_letter_code
_entity_poly.pdbx_strand_id
1 'polypeptide(L)'
;MKELWVKVEESISEEFKNALLDVSKKVPCVIIAAEKVAPYVKSLGFTVASRGTNYEICLLDKIDENLIVNLKNKGKKVCSIVDVASRNDEDKVVKIAEKNVDY
;
A
#
# COMPACT_ATOMS: atom_id res chain seq x y z
N MET A 1 8.28 0.28 -15.50
CA MET A 1 9.00 1.26 -14.64
C MET A 1 9.24 0.59 -13.30
N LYS A 2 10.43 0.65 -12.70
CA LYS A 2 10.65 0.13 -11.34
C LYS A 2 10.15 1.17 -10.34
N GLU A 3 9.27 0.80 -9.42
CA GLU A 3 8.76 1.68 -8.35
C GLU A 3 9.30 1.16 -7.01
N LEU A 4 9.91 2.04 -6.20
CA LEU A 4 10.40 1.68 -4.88
C LEU A 4 9.28 1.83 -3.86
N TRP A 5 9.07 0.80 -3.04
CA TRP A 5 8.09 0.80 -1.96
C TRP A 5 8.80 0.71 -0.62
N VAL A 6 8.53 1.65 0.27
CA VAL A 6 9.15 1.72 1.61
C VAL A 6 8.08 1.56 2.66
N LYS A 7 8.16 0.50 3.45
CA LYS A 7 7.27 0.30 4.60
C LYS A 7 7.85 0.96 5.85
N VAL A 8 7.05 1.81 6.48
CA VAL A 8 7.42 2.51 7.71
C VAL A 8 6.61 1.91 8.85
N GLU A 9 7.27 1.11 9.68
CA GLU A 9 6.65 0.50 10.87
C GLU A 9 6.35 1.57 11.93
N GLU A 10 5.23 1.42 12.64
CA GLU A 10 4.86 2.38 13.69
C GLU A 10 5.79 2.35 14.91
N SER A 11 6.48 1.22 15.11
CA SER A 11 7.32 0.95 16.28
C SER A 11 8.69 1.64 16.23
N ILE A 12 9.10 2.19 15.09
CA ILE A 12 10.38 2.91 14.98
C ILE A 12 10.30 4.28 15.65
N SER A 13 11.42 4.77 16.16
CA SER A 13 11.49 6.10 16.78
C SER A 13 11.15 7.20 15.77
N GLU A 14 10.57 8.30 16.25
CA GLU A 14 10.25 9.47 15.39
C GLU A 14 11.49 10.04 14.71
N GLU A 15 12.64 10.05 15.39
CA GLU A 15 13.91 10.47 14.81
C GLU A 15 14.28 9.62 13.58
N PHE A 16 14.23 8.29 13.72
CA PHE A 16 14.57 7.38 12.63
C PHE A 16 13.54 7.45 11.50
N LYS A 17 12.26 7.60 11.84
CA LYS A 17 11.17 7.79 10.88
C LYS A 17 11.40 9.03 10.03
N ASN A 18 11.72 10.15 10.65
CA ASN A 18 11.97 11.42 9.95
C ASN A 18 13.21 11.32 9.06
N ALA A 19 14.30 10.72 9.55
CA ALA A 19 15.51 10.48 8.77
C ALA A 19 15.24 9.60 7.53
N LEU A 20 14.47 8.51 7.71
CA LEU A 20 14.09 7.61 6.62
C LEU A 20 13.24 8.33 5.56
N LEU A 21 12.24 9.12 5.99
CA LEU A 21 11.41 9.90 5.09
C LEU A 21 12.23 10.95 4.34
N ASP A 22 13.15 11.65 4.98
CA ASP A 22 14.00 12.64 4.31
C ASP A 22 14.92 12.02 3.25
N VAL A 23 15.50 10.83 3.53
CA VAL A 23 16.25 10.08 2.51
C VAL A 23 15.34 9.65 1.37
N SER A 24 14.11 9.22 1.68
CA SER A 24 13.12 8.75 0.70
C SER A 24 12.69 9.85 -0.28
N LYS A 25 12.77 11.14 0.08
CA LYS A 25 12.49 12.25 -0.85
C LYS A 25 13.43 12.29 -2.06
N LYS A 26 14.61 11.67 -1.97
CA LYS A 26 15.63 11.69 -3.03
C LYS A 26 15.29 10.77 -4.20
N VAL A 27 14.34 9.85 -4.02
CA VAL A 27 13.96 8.87 -5.04
C VAL A 27 12.43 8.77 -5.12
N PRO A 28 11.84 8.63 -6.33
CA PRO A 28 10.42 8.34 -6.45
C PRO A 28 10.07 7.05 -5.72
N CYS A 29 9.26 7.15 -4.67
CA CYS A 29 8.84 6.00 -3.89
C CYS A 29 7.39 6.14 -3.39
N VAL A 30 6.77 4.99 -3.15
CA VAL A 30 5.51 4.86 -2.44
C VAL A 30 5.83 4.51 -0.99
N ILE A 31 5.26 5.26 -0.06
CA ILE A 31 5.38 4.96 1.37
C ILE A 31 4.18 4.13 1.82
N ILE A 32 4.43 2.92 2.30
CA ILE A 32 3.44 2.14 3.03
C ILE A 32 3.45 2.64 4.48
N ALA A 33 2.39 3.34 4.87
CA ALA A 33 2.24 3.92 6.19
C ALA A 33 1.00 3.38 6.90
N ALA A 34 1.09 3.22 8.22
CA ALA A 34 -0.09 2.95 9.02
C ALA A 34 -1.07 4.13 9.00
N GLU A 35 -2.37 3.86 9.21
CA GLU A 35 -3.43 4.84 8.98
C GLU A 35 -3.28 6.12 9.80
N LYS A 36 -2.74 6.02 11.03
CA LYS A 36 -2.49 7.19 11.90
C LYS A 36 -1.31 8.06 11.43
N VAL A 37 -0.37 7.47 10.70
CA VAL A 37 0.87 8.13 10.22
C VAL A 37 0.70 8.64 8.79
N ALA A 38 -0.18 8.01 8.01
CA ALA A 38 -0.43 8.31 6.61
C ALA A 38 -0.76 9.79 6.30
N PRO A 39 -1.54 10.53 7.11
CA PRO A 39 -1.80 11.96 6.86
C PRO A 39 -0.52 12.81 6.93
N TYR A 40 0.37 12.51 7.88
CA TYR A 40 1.66 13.20 8.01
C TYR A 40 2.57 12.88 6.83
N VAL A 41 2.70 11.60 6.45
CA VAL A 41 3.51 11.21 5.28
C VAL A 41 2.99 11.88 4.01
N LYS A 42 1.67 11.97 3.86
CA LYS A 42 1.04 12.67 2.74
C LYS A 42 1.33 14.17 2.74
N SER A 43 1.32 14.83 3.91
CA SER A 43 1.63 16.26 3.99
C SER A 43 3.08 16.59 3.61
N LEU A 44 3.98 15.60 3.66
CA LEU A 44 5.35 15.69 3.16
C LEU A 44 5.47 15.52 1.63
N GLY A 45 4.36 15.25 0.92
CA GLY A 45 4.31 15.16 -0.54
C GLY A 45 4.54 13.75 -1.12
N PHE A 46 4.58 12.71 -0.28
CA PHE A 46 4.72 11.33 -0.75
C PHE A 46 3.42 10.76 -1.33
N THR A 47 3.55 9.81 -2.26
CA THR A 47 2.46 8.89 -2.58
C THR A 47 2.34 7.89 -1.44
N VAL A 48 1.14 7.73 -0.89
CA VAL A 48 0.90 6.89 0.29
C VAL A 48 0.03 5.68 -0.08
N ALA A 49 0.50 4.50 0.33
CA ALA A 49 -0.30 3.29 0.43
C ALA A 49 -0.66 3.05 1.91
N SER A 50 -1.95 2.89 2.21
CA SER A 50 -2.39 2.63 3.59
C SER A 50 -3.68 1.83 3.62
N ARG A 51 -4.00 1.25 4.78
CA ARG A 51 -5.19 0.42 5.02
C ARG A 51 -6.51 1.20 4.96
N GLY A 52 -6.44 2.53 5.08
CA GLY A 52 -7.62 3.38 4.93
C GLY A 52 -8.07 3.52 3.47
N THR A 53 -9.37 3.70 3.25
CA THR A 53 -9.95 3.86 1.88
C THR A 53 -9.83 5.28 1.32
N ASN A 54 -9.29 6.21 2.12
CA ASN A 54 -9.18 7.63 1.79
C ASN A 54 -7.89 8.00 1.06
N TYR A 55 -6.96 7.06 0.89
CA TYR A 55 -5.65 7.32 0.29
C TYR A 55 -5.64 7.05 -1.22
N GLU A 56 -4.59 7.49 -1.90
CA GLU A 56 -4.34 7.29 -3.32
C GLU A 56 -4.26 5.80 -3.66
N ILE A 57 -3.56 5.03 -2.82
CA ILE A 57 -3.42 3.59 -2.91
C ILE A 57 -3.99 2.96 -1.63
N CYS A 58 -5.00 2.13 -1.79
CA CYS A 58 -5.62 1.38 -0.71
C CYS A 58 -4.91 0.02 -0.57
N LEU A 59 -4.25 -0.20 0.57
CA LEU A 59 -3.56 -1.45 0.89
C LEU A 59 -4.52 -2.43 1.57
N LEU A 60 -4.62 -3.64 1.03
CA LEU A 60 -5.43 -4.72 1.57
C LEU A 60 -4.52 -5.89 1.99
N ASP A 61 -4.50 -6.23 3.29
CA ASP A 61 -3.72 -7.38 3.78
C ASP A 61 -4.46 -8.71 3.61
N LYS A 62 -5.73 -8.66 3.19
CA LYS A 62 -6.57 -9.82 2.93
C LYS A 62 -7.39 -9.57 1.68
N ILE A 63 -7.68 -10.67 0.99
CA ILE A 63 -8.49 -10.63 -0.22
C ILE A 63 -9.94 -10.39 0.17
N ASP A 64 -10.45 -9.22 -0.16
CA ASP A 64 -11.87 -8.88 -0.11
C ASP A 64 -12.31 -8.41 -1.49
N GLU A 65 -12.88 -9.33 -2.26
CA GLU A 65 -13.27 -9.09 -3.65
C GLU A 65 -14.29 -7.95 -3.78
N ASN A 66 -15.23 -7.85 -2.85
CA ASN A 66 -16.25 -6.81 -2.87
C ASN A 66 -15.64 -5.44 -2.61
N LEU A 67 -14.72 -5.37 -1.64
CA LEU A 67 -13.99 -4.14 -1.34
C LEU A 67 -13.11 -3.71 -2.53
N ILE A 68 -12.41 -4.64 -3.18
CA ILE A 68 -11.61 -4.37 -4.38
C ILE A 68 -12.48 -3.73 -5.46
N VAL A 69 -13.60 -4.37 -5.83
CA VAL A 69 -14.50 -3.86 -6.86
C VAL A 69 -15.03 -2.47 -6.49
N ASN A 70 -15.43 -2.26 -5.23
CA ASN A 70 -15.91 -0.98 -4.75
C ASN A 70 -14.84 0.13 -4.83
N LEU A 71 -13.59 -0.17 -4.51
CA LEU A 71 -12.48 0.79 -4.58
C LEU A 71 -12.14 1.13 -6.03
N LYS A 72 -12.09 0.13 -6.91
CA LYS A 72 -11.86 0.34 -8.35
C LYS A 72 -12.97 1.18 -8.99
N ASN A 73 -14.24 0.94 -8.64
CA ASN A 73 -15.37 1.75 -9.10
C ASN A 73 -15.29 3.21 -8.63
N LYS A 74 -14.61 3.47 -7.50
CA LYS A 74 -14.31 4.84 -7.00
C LYS A 74 -13.05 5.45 -7.63
N GLY A 75 -12.42 4.79 -8.61
CA GLY A 75 -11.19 5.25 -9.25
C GLY A 75 -9.96 5.19 -8.35
N LYS A 76 -10.00 4.41 -7.27
CA LYS A 76 -8.85 4.22 -6.37
C LYS A 76 -7.89 3.18 -6.93
N LYS A 77 -6.60 3.35 -6.66
CA LYS A 77 -5.62 2.27 -6.83
C LYS A 77 -5.70 1.31 -5.66
N VAL A 78 -5.56 0.02 -5.93
CA VAL A 78 -5.58 -1.04 -4.92
C VAL A 78 -4.25 -1.77 -4.94
N CYS A 79 -3.67 -1.98 -3.76
CA CYS A 79 -2.54 -2.86 -3.54
C CYS A 79 -3.01 -4.02 -2.66
N SER A 80 -2.87 -5.27 -3.12
CA SER A 80 -3.27 -6.43 -2.35
C SER A 80 -2.06 -7.28 -1.99
N ILE A 81 -1.87 -7.54 -0.70
CA ILE A 81 -0.87 -8.49 -0.22
C ILE A 81 -1.50 -9.88 -0.24
N VAL A 82 -0.79 -10.84 -0.84
CA VAL A 82 -1.22 -12.24 -0.90
C VAL A 82 -0.16 -13.11 -0.25
N ASP A 83 -0.54 -13.76 0.84
CA ASP A 83 0.27 -14.81 1.46
C ASP A 83 0.00 -16.14 0.74
N VAL A 84 1.05 -16.69 0.13
CA VAL A 84 1.03 -17.98 -0.57
C VAL A 84 1.86 -18.98 0.24
N ALA A 85 1.20 -19.93 0.89
CA ALA A 85 1.85 -20.94 1.73
C ALA A 85 1.87 -22.34 1.07
N SER A 86 0.99 -22.55 0.10
CA SER A 86 0.81 -23.82 -0.59
C SER A 86 0.37 -23.62 -2.05
N ARG A 87 0.44 -24.68 -2.85
CA ARG A 87 -0.03 -24.67 -4.25
C ARG A 87 -1.51 -24.30 -4.39
N ASN A 88 -2.34 -24.67 -3.41
CA ASN A 88 -3.76 -24.33 -3.42
C ASN A 88 -4.02 -22.83 -3.21
N ASP A 89 -3.00 -22.06 -2.80
CA ASP A 89 -3.10 -20.60 -2.67
C ASP A 89 -2.83 -19.88 -4.00
N GLU A 90 -2.41 -20.57 -5.07
CA GLU A 90 -2.23 -19.97 -6.41
C GLU A 90 -3.53 -19.35 -6.93
N ASP A 91 -4.68 -19.99 -6.66
CA ASP A 91 -6.00 -19.48 -7.06
C ASP A 91 -6.30 -18.09 -6.48
N LYS A 92 -5.73 -17.76 -5.32
CA LYS A 92 -5.87 -16.43 -4.71
C LYS A 92 -5.22 -15.35 -5.57
N VAL A 93 -4.06 -15.65 -6.15
CA VAL A 93 -3.30 -14.74 -7.02
C VAL A 93 -4.07 -14.51 -8.32
N VAL A 94 -4.58 -15.57 -8.93
CA VAL A 94 -5.37 -15.50 -10.18
C VAL A 94 -6.61 -14.63 -9.97
N LYS A 95 -7.37 -14.88 -8.89
CA LYS A 95 -8.58 -14.12 -8.59
C LYS A 95 -8.32 -12.63 -8.44
N ILE A 96 -7.24 -12.25 -7.75
CA ILE A 96 -6.88 -10.82 -7.59
C ILE A 96 -6.51 -10.19 -8.93
N ALA A 97 -5.72 -10.90 -9.74
CA ALA A 97 -5.31 -10.41 -11.05
C ALA A 97 -6.53 -10.14 -11.95
N GLU A 98 -7.53 -11.02 -11.95
CA GLU A 98 -8.78 -10.85 -12.70
C GLU A 98 -9.61 -9.63 -12.25
N LYS A 99 -9.41 -9.11 -11.04
CA LYS A 99 -10.12 -7.91 -10.53
C LYS A 99 -9.42 -6.60 -10.84
N ASN A 100 -8.39 -6.60 -11.70
CA ASN A 100 -7.63 -5.40 -12.08
C ASN A 100 -7.03 -4.66 -10.87
N VAL A 101 -6.53 -5.41 -9.87
CA VAL A 101 -5.71 -4.82 -8.80
C VAL A 101 -4.44 -4.22 -9.40
N ASP A 102 -4.01 -3.07 -8.88
CA ASP A 102 -2.91 -2.29 -9.46
C ASP A 102 -1.53 -2.80 -9.02
N TYR A 103 -1.44 -3.33 -7.79
CA TYR A 103 -0.20 -3.77 -7.15
C TYR A 103 -0.39 -5.02 -6.29
#